data_AF-A0A3B8ZD00-F1
#
_entry.id   AF-A0A3B8ZD00-F1
#
_cell.length_a   1.000
_cell.length_b   1.000
_cell.length_c   1.000
_cell.angle_alpha   90.00
_cell.angle_beta   90.00
_cell.angle_gamma   90.00
#
_symmetry.space_group_name_H-M   'P 1'
#
loop_
_entity.id
_entity.type
_entity.pdbx_description
1 polymer ?
#
loop_
_entity_poly.entity_id
_entity_poly.type
_entity_poly.pdbx_seq_one_letter_code
_entity_poly.pdbx_strand_id
1 'polypeptide(L)'
;MFVDLDRFKWVNDTMGHMYGDELLKMVATRLKKCLRKGDTLARIGGDEFTMLLPRIKHRDNARKMADKILAELNRPFLLNGSEVFISASIGIAIYPEHGENIESLVKSADIAMYHVKWEGKNGALFYNPEMNVIFHRKLNMENDFRRALESANQFVLNY
;
A
#
# COMPACT_ATOMS: atom_id res chain seq x y z
N MET A 1 9.47 -3.39 -2.04
CA MET A 1 8.00 -3.34 -2.15
C MET A 1 7.46 -2.59 -0.97
N PHE A 2 6.43 -1.78 -1.21
CA PHE A 2 5.67 -1.07 -0.19
C PHE A 2 4.29 -1.71 -0.11
N VAL A 3 3.78 -1.96 1.10
CA VAL A 3 2.52 -2.65 1.36
C VAL A 3 1.75 -1.83 2.38
N ASP A 4 0.53 -1.44 2.05
CA ASP A 4 -0.37 -0.71 2.93
C ASP A 4 -1.67 -1.49 3.11
N LEU A 5 -2.17 -1.58 4.34
CA LEU A 5 -3.38 -2.35 4.63
C LEU A 5 -4.64 -1.52 4.37
N ASP A 6 -5.44 -1.98 3.42
CA ASP A 6 -6.67 -1.31 3.09
C ASP A 6 -7.68 -1.41 4.24
N ARG A 7 -8.29 -0.28 4.58
CA ARG A 7 -9.34 -0.17 5.61
C ARG A 7 -8.87 -0.54 7.03
N PHE A 8 -7.58 -0.52 7.32
CA PHE A 8 -7.08 -0.75 8.69
C PHE A 8 -7.69 0.22 9.71
N LYS A 9 -7.81 1.51 9.35
CA LYS A 9 -8.49 2.52 10.18
C LYS A 9 -9.92 2.11 10.55
N TRP A 10 -10.67 1.52 9.62
CA TRP A 10 -12.03 1.05 9.90
C TRP A 10 -12.06 -0.02 11.01
N VAL A 11 -11.07 -0.91 11.04
CA VAL A 11 -10.93 -1.89 12.12
C VAL A 11 -10.67 -1.20 13.46
N ASN A 12 -9.75 -0.22 13.50
CA ASN A 12 -9.51 0.56 14.71
C ASN A 12 -10.75 1.31 15.18
N ASP A 13 -11.45 1.98 14.28
CA ASP A 13 -12.61 2.80 14.60
C ASP A 13 -13.82 1.94 15.03
N THR A 14 -13.95 0.72 14.50
CA THR A 14 -15.10 -0.18 14.76
C THR A 14 -14.87 -1.12 15.94
N MET A 15 -13.67 -1.68 16.07
CA MET A 15 -13.35 -2.69 17.09
C MET A 15 -12.47 -2.14 18.21
N GLY A 16 -11.71 -1.08 17.95
CA GLY A 16 -10.77 -0.48 18.89
C GLY A 16 -9.31 -0.85 18.61
N HIS A 17 -8.40 -0.01 19.08
CA HIS A 17 -6.96 -0.12 18.82
C HIS A 17 -6.33 -1.44 19.26
N MET A 18 -6.85 -2.09 20.32
CA MET A 18 -6.32 -3.39 20.76
C MET A 18 -6.45 -4.47 19.67
N TYR A 19 -7.57 -4.49 18.94
CA TYR A 19 -7.77 -5.44 17.83
C TYR A 19 -7.03 -5.01 16.57
N GLY A 20 -6.81 -3.70 16.38
CA GLY A 20 -5.88 -3.21 15.36
C GLY A 20 -4.47 -3.74 15.57
N ASP A 21 -3.96 -3.69 16.80
CA ASP A 21 -2.65 -4.23 17.15
C ASP A 21 -2.57 -5.76 16.97
N GLU A 22 -3.63 -6.48 17.31
CA GLU A 22 -3.74 -7.92 17.05
C GLU A 22 -3.72 -8.22 15.55
N LEU A 23 -4.51 -7.48 14.76
CA LEU A 23 -4.54 -7.60 13.31
C LEU A 23 -3.15 -7.36 12.71
N LEU A 24 -2.42 -6.32 13.15
CA LEU A 24 -1.06 -6.03 12.68
C LEU A 24 -0.08 -7.18 12.98
N LYS A 25 -0.20 -7.83 14.15
CA LYS A 25 0.61 -9.01 14.49
C LYS A 25 0.27 -10.20 13.59
N MET A 26 -1.02 -10.43 13.31
CA MET A 26 -1.46 -11.49 12.40
C MET A 26 -0.99 -11.23 10.96
N VAL A 27 -1.11 -10.00 10.48
CA VAL A 27 -0.60 -9.56 9.17
C VAL A 27 0.91 -9.80 9.08
N ALA A 28 1.68 -9.32 10.06
CA ALA A 28 3.13 -9.53 10.09
C ALA A 28 3.49 -11.03 10.06
N THR A 29 2.70 -11.87 10.72
CA THR A 29 2.87 -13.33 10.69
C THR A 29 2.59 -13.91 9.31
N ARG A 30 1.53 -13.50 8.62
CA ARG A 30 1.22 -13.94 7.25
C ARG A 30 2.28 -13.47 6.25
N LEU A 31 2.72 -12.22 6.36
CA LEU A 31 3.79 -11.68 5.52
C LEU A 31 5.11 -12.44 5.72
N LYS A 32 5.49 -12.75 6.97
CA LYS A 32 6.69 -13.56 7.24
C LYS A 32 6.62 -14.96 6.61
N LYS A 33 5.45 -15.60 6.58
CA LYS A 33 5.24 -16.90 5.90
C LYS A 33 5.34 -16.79 4.38
N CYS A 34 5.15 -15.59 3.82
CA CYS A 34 5.33 -15.38 2.38
C CYS A 34 6.80 -15.36 1.98
N LEU A 35 7.66 -14.86 2.87
CA LEU A 35 9.07 -14.58 2.64
C LEU A 35 9.97 -15.81 2.59
N ARG A 36 11.06 -15.67 1.84
CA ARG A 36 12.13 -16.66 1.74
C ARG A 36 13.30 -16.27 2.65
N LYS A 37 14.21 -17.21 2.87
CA LYS A 37 15.45 -16.95 3.60
C LYS A 37 16.27 -15.87 2.87
N GLY A 38 16.58 -14.78 3.57
CA GLY A 38 17.33 -13.65 3.05
C GLY A 38 16.47 -12.48 2.56
N ASP A 39 15.15 -12.63 2.53
CA ASP A 39 14.24 -11.50 2.35
C ASP A 39 14.04 -10.78 3.70
N THR A 40 13.80 -9.48 3.66
CA THR A 40 13.59 -8.65 4.86
C THR A 40 12.18 -8.09 4.89
N LEU A 41 11.51 -8.19 6.04
CA LEU A 41 10.25 -7.50 6.35
C LEU A 41 10.50 -6.41 7.39
N ALA A 42 10.00 -5.22 7.14
CA ALA A 42 9.95 -4.12 8.09
C ALA A 42 8.54 -3.54 8.18
N ARG A 43 8.17 -3.00 9.34
CA ARG A 43 7.00 -2.12 9.51
C ARG A 43 7.53 -0.71 9.69
N ILE A 44 7.12 0.23 8.83
CA ILE A 44 7.64 1.60 8.85
C ILE A 44 6.87 2.44 9.88
N GLY A 45 5.56 2.25 9.95
CA GLY A 45 4.66 2.93 10.87
C GLY A 45 3.21 2.58 10.52
N GLY A 46 2.28 2.81 11.45
CA GLY A 46 0.85 2.58 11.18
C GLY A 46 0.56 1.20 10.61
N ASP A 47 -0.12 1.15 9.49
CA ASP A 47 -0.48 -0.01 8.66
C ASP A 47 0.50 -0.30 7.51
N GLU A 48 1.66 0.36 7.49
CA GLU A 48 2.61 0.28 6.39
C GLU A 48 3.74 -0.72 6.66
N PHE A 49 3.95 -1.62 5.70
CA PHE A 49 5.01 -2.60 5.67
C PHE A 49 5.90 -2.41 4.44
N THR A 50 7.19 -2.66 4.60
CA THR A 50 8.17 -2.65 3.50
C THR A 50 8.88 -3.98 3.43
N MET A 51 9.09 -4.46 2.21
CA MET A 51 9.77 -5.73 1.93
C MET A 51 10.95 -5.51 0.98
N LEU A 52 12.11 -6.01 1.37
CA LEU A 52 13.32 -6.04 0.55
C LEU A 52 13.56 -7.47 0.06
N LEU A 53 13.62 -7.64 -1.26
CA LEU A 53 13.77 -8.93 -1.93
C LEU A 53 15.08 -8.93 -2.74
N PRO A 54 16.24 -9.17 -2.10
CA PRO A 54 17.56 -8.96 -2.72
C PRO A 54 17.91 -9.99 -3.80
N ARG A 55 17.18 -11.12 -3.87
CA ARG A 55 17.51 -12.27 -4.74
C ARG A 55 16.42 -12.55 -5.77
N ILE A 56 15.91 -11.50 -6.43
CA ILE A 56 15.00 -11.65 -7.56
C ILE A 56 15.79 -11.86 -8.86
N LYS A 57 15.42 -12.88 -9.65
CA LYS A 57 16.05 -13.15 -10.96
C LYS A 57 15.37 -12.38 -12.09
N HIS A 58 14.05 -12.26 -12.01
CA HIS A 58 13.22 -11.54 -12.97
C HIS A 58 12.15 -10.71 -12.24
N ARG A 59 11.64 -9.65 -12.87
CA ARG A 59 10.54 -8.84 -12.32
C ARG A 59 9.30 -9.68 -11.98
N ASP A 60 9.05 -10.76 -12.72
CA ASP A 60 7.95 -11.68 -12.45
C ASP A 60 8.04 -12.36 -11.08
N ASN A 61 9.25 -12.54 -10.53
CA ASN A 61 9.41 -13.04 -9.16
C ASN A 61 8.84 -12.06 -8.14
N ALA A 62 9.03 -10.76 -8.36
CA ALA A 62 8.44 -9.72 -7.53
C ALA A 62 6.91 -9.71 -7.69
N ARG A 63 6.40 -9.81 -8.92
CA ARG A 63 4.96 -9.91 -9.16
C ARG A 63 4.33 -11.11 -8.44
N LYS A 64 4.91 -12.30 -8.60
CA LYS A 64 4.45 -13.53 -7.91
C LYS A 64 4.47 -13.41 -6.40
N MET A 65 5.45 -12.71 -5.83
CA MET A 65 5.49 -12.44 -4.39
C MET A 65 4.34 -11.52 -3.97
N ALA A 66 4.08 -10.44 -4.72
CA ALA A 66 2.96 -9.54 -4.46
C ALA A 66 1.61 -10.28 -4.54
N ASP A 67 1.40 -11.10 -5.58
CA ASP A 67 0.17 -11.89 -5.72
C ASP A 67 -0.02 -12.89 -4.57
N LYS A 68 1.08 -13.52 -4.13
CA LYS A 68 1.08 -14.41 -2.94
C LYS A 68 0.67 -13.65 -1.68
N ILE A 69 1.20 -12.44 -1.48
CA ILE A 69 0.85 -11.59 -0.34
C ILE A 69 -0.63 -11.22 -0.37
N LEU A 70 -1.12 -10.72 -1.51
CA LEU A 70 -2.54 -10.36 -1.67
C LEU A 70 -3.45 -11.55 -1.36
N ALA A 71 -3.13 -12.74 -1.89
CA ALA A 71 -3.90 -13.95 -1.63
C ALA A 71 -3.92 -14.33 -0.14
N GLU A 72 -2.80 -14.17 0.58
CA GLU A 72 -2.73 -14.47 2.02
C GLU A 72 -3.44 -13.42 2.88
N LEU A 73 -3.37 -12.14 2.51
CA LEU A 73 -4.03 -11.06 3.24
C LEU A 73 -5.55 -11.02 2.99
N ASN A 74 -6.02 -11.45 1.81
CA ASN A 74 -7.46 -11.53 1.51
C ASN A 74 -8.20 -12.66 2.24
N ARG A 75 -7.49 -13.58 2.91
CA ARG A 75 -8.13 -14.55 3.81
C ARG A 75 -8.67 -13.86 5.06
N PRO A 76 -9.80 -14.30 5.64
CA PRO A 76 -10.36 -13.69 6.85
C PRO A 76 -9.36 -13.73 8.01
N PHE A 77 -9.32 -12.66 8.79
CA PHE A 77 -8.65 -12.60 10.09
C PHE A 77 -9.69 -12.84 11.18
N LEU A 78 -9.48 -13.85 12.01
CA LEU A 78 -10.35 -14.11 13.16
C LEU A 78 -9.91 -13.21 14.32
N LEU A 79 -10.69 -12.20 14.63
CA LEU A 79 -10.47 -11.25 15.73
C LEU A 79 -11.65 -11.33 16.69
N ASN A 80 -11.41 -11.69 17.95
CA ASN A 80 -12.45 -11.88 18.96
C ASN A 80 -13.63 -12.77 18.52
N GLY A 81 -13.33 -13.86 17.80
CA GLY A 81 -14.36 -14.75 17.27
C GLY A 81 -15.17 -14.21 16.08
N SER A 82 -14.86 -13.01 15.58
CA SER A 82 -15.45 -12.42 14.37
C SER A 82 -14.49 -12.48 13.19
N GLU A 83 -15.01 -12.76 12.00
CA GLU A 83 -14.20 -12.69 10.77
C GLU A 83 -14.09 -11.25 10.28
N VAL A 84 -12.85 -10.80 10.08
CA VAL A 84 -12.53 -9.48 9.55
C VAL A 84 -11.79 -9.64 8.23
N PHE A 85 -12.29 -8.96 7.21
CA PHE A 85 -11.71 -8.95 5.87
C PHE A 85 -11.01 -7.62 5.63
N ILE A 86 -9.71 -7.69 5.39
CA ILE A 86 -8.91 -6.58 4.89
C ILE A 86 -8.24 -7.00 3.58
N SER A 87 -7.77 -6.02 2.83
CA SER A 87 -6.90 -6.24 1.67
C SER A 87 -5.64 -5.41 1.82
N ALA A 88 -4.78 -5.40 0.80
CA ALA A 88 -3.63 -4.53 0.77
C ALA A 88 -3.42 -3.89 -0.61
N SER A 89 -2.85 -2.69 -0.59
CA SER A 89 -2.36 -1.99 -1.77
C SER A 89 -0.83 -2.11 -1.81
N ILE A 90 -0.27 -2.63 -2.90
CA ILE A 90 1.16 -2.96 -3.01
C ILE A 90 1.84 -2.21 -4.14
N GLY A 91 2.93 -1.51 -3.83
CA GLY A 91 3.80 -0.87 -4.81
C GLY A 91 5.14 -1.58 -4.96
N ILE A 92 5.57 -1.78 -6.20
CA ILE A 92 6.78 -2.55 -6.53
C ILE A 92 7.79 -1.67 -7.27
N ALA A 93 8.95 -1.43 -6.63
CA ALA A 93 10.13 -0.84 -7.26
C ALA A 93 11.21 -1.90 -7.48
N ILE A 94 11.92 -1.82 -8.61
CA ILE A 94 13.01 -2.72 -9.01
C ILE A 94 14.31 -1.91 -9.06
N TYR A 95 15.35 -2.39 -8.39
CA TYR A 95 16.69 -1.85 -8.54
C TYR A 95 17.38 -2.48 -9.75
N PRO A 96 18.15 -1.71 -10.56
CA PRO A 96 18.30 -0.24 -10.51
C PRO A 96 17.24 0.54 -11.30
N GLU A 97 16.36 -0.15 -12.04
CA GLU A 97 15.41 0.44 -13.02
C GLU A 97 14.52 1.57 -12.46
N HIS A 98 14.05 1.44 -11.22
CA HIS A 98 13.12 2.37 -10.57
C HIS A 98 13.80 3.23 -9.51
N GLY A 99 15.14 3.22 -9.44
CA GLY A 99 15.93 3.98 -8.48
C GLY A 99 17.27 3.31 -8.17
N GLU A 100 18.33 4.12 -8.10
CA GLU A 100 19.70 3.64 -7.84
C GLU A 100 20.10 3.72 -6.37
N ASN A 101 19.27 4.33 -5.53
CA ASN A 101 19.49 4.45 -4.08
C ASN A 101 18.21 4.13 -3.29
N ILE A 102 18.35 3.99 -1.98
CA ILE A 102 17.25 3.57 -1.10
C ILE A 102 16.08 4.58 -1.17
N GLU A 103 16.38 5.87 -1.11
CA GLU A 103 15.37 6.94 -1.11
C GLU A 103 14.52 6.93 -2.39
N SER A 104 15.17 6.84 -3.56
CA SER A 104 14.48 6.76 -4.85
C SER A 104 13.66 5.48 -5.00
N LEU A 105 14.16 4.32 -4.56
CA LEU A 105 13.41 3.06 -4.60
C LEU A 105 12.19 3.07 -3.69
N VAL A 106 12.33 3.60 -2.47
CA VAL A 106 11.21 3.72 -1.52
C VAL A 106 10.16 4.66 -2.10
N LYS A 107 10.57 5.83 -2.60
CA LYS A 107 9.66 6.79 -3.25
C LYS A 107 8.91 6.19 -4.45
N SER A 108 9.62 5.48 -5.33
CA SER A 108 8.99 4.82 -6.49
C SER A 108 7.99 3.75 -6.06
N ALA A 109 8.32 2.95 -5.05
CA ALA A 109 7.40 1.93 -4.52
C ALA A 109 6.17 2.57 -3.85
N ASP A 110 6.36 3.65 -3.10
CA ASP A 110 5.27 4.38 -2.47
C ASP A 110 4.29 4.98 -3.51
N ILE A 111 4.82 5.65 -4.55
CA ILE A 111 4.00 6.17 -5.65
C ILE A 111 3.18 5.06 -6.31
N ALA A 112 3.80 3.91 -6.59
CA ALA A 112 3.09 2.77 -7.19
C ALA A 112 1.99 2.23 -6.27
N MET A 113 2.24 2.15 -4.96
CA MET A 113 1.24 1.71 -3.97
C MET A 113 0.07 2.68 -3.91
N TYR A 114 0.34 3.98 -3.94
CA TYR A 114 -0.70 4.99 -3.90
C TYR A 114 -1.58 4.98 -5.16
N HIS A 115 -0.99 4.68 -6.32
CA HIS A 115 -1.74 4.41 -7.55
C HIS A 115 -2.69 3.22 -7.41
N VAL A 116 -2.27 2.12 -6.78
CA VAL A 116 -3.18 1.01 -6.47
C VAL A 116 -4.36 1.46 -5.61
N LYS A 117 -4.12 2.31 -4.60
CA LYS A 117 -5.19 2.84 -3.75
C LYS A 117 -6.23 3.61 -4.55
N TRP A 118 -5.80 4.33 -5.58
CA TRP A 118 -6.69 5.08 -6.47
C TRP A 118 -7.44 4.23 -7.47
N GLU A 119 -6.83 3.16 -7.98
CA GLU A 119 -7.46 2.23 -8.93
C GLU A 119 -8.48 1.28 -8.29
N GLY A 120 -8.70 1.40 -6.98
CA GLY A 120 -9.73 0.64 -6.26
C GLY A 120 -9.22 -0.23 -5.12
N LYS A 121 -7.94 -0.14 -4.76
CA LYS A 121 -7.27 -0.92 -3.70
C LYS A 121 -7.16 -2.41 -4.03
N ASN A 122 -6.70 -3.23 -3.07
CA ASN A 122 -6.57 -4.69 -3.22
C ASN A 122 -5.81 -5.12 -4.51
N GLY A 123 -4.58 -4.64 -4.64
CA GLY A 123 -3.83 -4.84 -5.88
C GLY A 123 -2.35 -4.64 -5.70
N ALA A 124 -1.63 -4.83 -6.80
CA ALA A 124 -0.21 -4.56 -6.86
C ALA A 124 0.13 -3.91 -8.19
N LEU A 125 1.04 -2.94 -8.19
CA LEU A 125 1.57 -2.33 -9.41
C LEU A 125 3.08 -2.18 -9.33
N PHE A 126 3.73 -2.34 -10.48
CA PHE A 126 5.08 -1.85 -10.66
C PHE A 126 5.04 -0.33 -10.84
N TYR A 127 6.03 0.34 -10.27
CA TYR A 127 6.26 1.73 -10.58
C TYR A 127 6.48 1.94 -12.08
N ASN A 128 5.83 2.97 -12.62
CA ASN A 128 6.07 3.51 -13.94
C ASN A 128 6.34 5.03 -13.78
N PRO A 129 7.38 5.61 -14.39
CA PRO A 129 7.63 7.05 -14.36
C PRO A 129 6.42 7.95 -14.64
N GLU A 130 5.49 7.52 -15.51
CA GLU A 130 4.23 8.24 -15.80
C GLU A 130 3.34 8.43 -14.57
N MET A 131 3.47 7.55 -13.57
CA MET A 131 2.74 7.64 -12.30
C MET A 131 3.08 8.92 -11.53
N ASN A 132 4.29 9.49 -11.67
CA ASN A 132 4.64 10.76 -11.03
C ASN A 132 3.77 11.90 -11.52
N VAL A 133 3.49 11.95 -12.82
CA VAL A 133 2.69 13.02 -13.43
C VAL A 133 1.27 13.00 -12.85
N ILE A 134 0.68 11.80 -12.77
CA ILE A 134 -0.64 11.61 -12.19
C ILE A 134 -0.63 11.93 -10.69
N PHE A 135 0.41 11.47 -9.98
CA PHE A 135 0.59 11.72 -8.54
C PHE A 135 0.62 13.23 -8.23
N HIS A 136 1.49 13.97 -8.92
CA HIS A 136 1.60 15.42 -8.76
C HIS A 136 0.33 16.15 -9.19
N ARG A 137 -0.30 15.74 -10.31
CA ARG A 137 -1.56 16.35 -10.77
C ARG A 137 -2.68 16.21 -9.74
N LYS A 138 -2.80 15.04 -9.11
CA LYS A 138 -3.81 14.78 -8.08
C LYS A 138 -3.53 15.54 -6.80
N LEU A 139 -2.28 15.60 -6.35
CA LEU A 139 -1.90 16.37 -5.18
C LEU A 139 -2.17 17.87 -5.38
N ASN A 140 -1.89 18.39 -6.58
CA ASN A 140 -2.28 19.75 -6.95
C ASN A 140 -3.79 19.93 -6.92
N MET A 141 -4.54 18.99 -7.49
CA MET A 141 -6.01 19.03 -7.50
C MET A 141 -6.62 19.00 -6.09
N GLU A 142 -6.07 18.23 -5.15
CA GLU A 142 -6.52 18.26 -3.75
C GLU A 142 -6.27 19.62 -3.08
N ASN A 143 -5.12 20.23 -3.34
CA ASN A 143 -4.82 21.58 -2.85
C ASN A 143 -5.75 22.63 -3.48
N ASP A 144 -6.00 22.51 -4.78
CA ASP A 144 -6.91 23.40 -5.50
C ASP A 144 -8.33 23.26 -4.97
N PHE A 145 -8.81 22.05 -4.67
CA PHE A 145 -10.12 21.85 -4.04
C PHE A 145 -10.21 22.48 -2.65
N ARG A 146 -9.18 22.38 -1.80
CA ARG A 146 -9.19 23.05 -0.48
C ARG A 146 -9.27 24.57 -0.64
N ARG A 147 -8.46 25.14 -1.54
CA ARG A 147 -8.49 26.59 -1.84
C ARG A 147 -9.84 27.03 -2.40
N ALA A 148 -10.44 26.21 -3.26
CA ALA A 148 -11.76 26.45 -3.83
C ALA A 148 -12.86 26.52 -2.76
N LEU A 149 -12.78 25.64 -1.75
CA LEU A 149 -13.70 25.63 -0.62
C LEU A 149 -13.51 26.87 0.27
N GLU A 150 -12.26 27.29 0.50
CA GLU A 150 -11.96 28.50 1.28
C GLU A 150 -12.39 29.80 0.58
N SER A 151 -12.32 29.83 -0.75
CA SER A 151 -12.59 31.03 -1.56
C SER A 151 -14.07 31.20 -1.96
N ALA A 152 -14.94 30.25 -1.61
CA ALA A 152 -16.41 30.20 -1.81
C ALA A 152 -16.98 30.34 -3.25
N ASN A 153 -16.19 30.77 -4.25
CA ASN A 153 -16.66 31.12 -5.60
C ASN A 153 -16.14 30.20 -6.72
N GLN A 154 -15.68 29.00 -6.40
CA GLN A 154 -15.06 28.08 -7.38
C GLN A 154 -15.85 26.80 -7.63
N PHE A 155 -17.03 26.64 -7.01
CA PHE A 155 -17.96 25.55 -7.28
C PHE A 155 -19.28 26.10 -7.80
N VAL A 156 -19.87 25.40 -8.77
CA VAL A 156 -21.19 25.70 -9.32
C VAL A 156 -22.03 24.44 -9.35
N LEU A 157 -23.33 24.59 -9.12
CA LEU A 157 -24.30 23.50 -9.20
C LEU A 157 -25.02 23.58 -10.55
N ASN A 158 -24.93 22.51 -11.34
CA ASN A 158 -25.63 22.39 -12.61
C ASN A 158 -26.84 21.47 -12.43
N TYR A 159 -27.95 21.81 -13.11
CA TYR A 159 -29.21 21.08 -13.10
C TYR A 159 -29.62 20.71 -14.53
#